data_AF-A0A8T6EFR5-F1
#
_entry.id   AF-A0A8T6EFR5-F1
#
_cell.length_a   1.000
_cell.length_b   1.000
_cell.length_c   1.000
_cell.angle_alpha   90.00
_cell.angle_beta   90.00
_cell.angle_gamma   90.00
#
_symmetry.space_group_name_H-M   'P 1'
#
loop_
_entity.id
_entity.type
_entity.pdbx_description
1 polymer ?
#
loop_
_entity_poly.entity_id
_entity_poly.type
_entity_poly.pdbx_seq_one_letter_code
_entity_poly.pdbx_strand_id
1 'polypeptide(L)'
;MLPAREIEELLCQVIESKIRSLDQTKVSYKPFYTPLLGTGTLLTHQIVRSILTTFGMSVFEKVACLVARDNFDEVISQFKLNKTLSKRASDKVSNMIGDLRNKRVDPSAVDEYKVLRNSTMSLSDSIERNTVMVDLFLRRGRDLYLIDLKTVKPNKSGILDYKRQIPVRYPP
;
A
#
# COMPACT_ATOMS: atom_id res chain seq x y z
N MET A 1 7.37 -22.49 6.51
CA MET A 1 7.21 -22.46 7.98
C MET A 1 7.19 -20.99 8.38
N LEU A 2 6.41 -20.54 9.38
CA LEU A 2 6.42 -19.11 9.74
C LEU A 2 7.80 -18.74 10.33
N PRO A 3 8.53 -17.74 9.78
CA PRO A 3 9.86 -17.37 10.25
C PRO A 3 9.77 -16.50 11.51
N ALA A 4 9.22 -17.05 12.58
CA ALA A 4 8.89 -16.32 13.81
C ALA A 4 10.11 -15.58 14.40
N ARG A 5 11.27 -16.23 14.42
CA ARG A 5 12.51 -15.67 14.94
C ARG A 5 13.00 -14.46 14.14
N GLU A 6 12.95 -14.54 12.82
CA GLU A 6 13.43 -13.44 11.96
C GLU A 6 12.46 -12.26 11.98
N ILE A 7 11.17 -12.53 12.12
CA ILE A 7 10.15 -11.49 12.35
C ILE A 7 10.45 -10.80 13.69
N GLU A 8 10.71 -11.55 14.75
CA GLU A 8 11.08 -10.99 16.05
C GLU A 8 12.35 -10.14 15.97
N GLU A 9 13.41 -10.65 15.34
CA GLU A 9 14.67 -9.92 15.12
C GLU A 9 14.44 -8.63 14.32
N LEU A 10 13.62 -8.67 13.25
CA LEU A 10 13.23 -7.48 12.49
C LEU A 10 12.50 -6.45 13.35
N LEU A 11 11.53 -6.88 14.15
CA LEU A 11 10.76 -5.98 15.00
C LEU A 11 11.65 -5.31 16.05
N CYS A 12 12.53 -6.09 16.69
CA CYS A 12 13.52 -5.58 17.65
C CYS A 12 14.44 -4.55 16.99
N GLN A 13 15.03 -4.86 15.83
CA GLN A 13 15.91 -3.94 15.10
C GLN A 13 15.22 -2.62 14.75
N VAL A 14 13.95 -2.68 14.33
CA VAL A 14 13.17 -1.48 13.99
C VAL A 14 12.95 -0.60 15.22
N ILE A 15 12.57 -1.20 16.35
CA ILE A 15 12.37 -0.48 17.62
C ILE A 15 13.68 0.13 18.10
N GLU A 16 14.76 -0.65 18.14
CA GLU A 16 16.08 -0.20 18.58
C GLU A 16 16.60 0.96 17.74
N SER A 17 16.52 0.83 16.41
CA SER A 17 16.92 1.89 15.48
C SER A 17 16.14 3.18 15.75
N LYS A 18 14.85 3.07 16.08
CA LYS A 18 14.02 4.24 16.34
C LYS A 18 14.34 4.89 17.69
N ILE A 19 14.54 4.10 18.73
CA ILE A 19 14.97 4.60 20.05
C ILE A 19 16.31 5.35 19.90
N ARG A 20 17.30 4.77 19.22
CA ARG A 20 18.59 5.44 18.97
C ARG A 20 18.46 6.74 18.18
N SER A 21 17.54 6.81 17.22
CA SER A 21 17.30 8.05 16.46
C SER A 21 16.62 9.15 17.29
N LEU A 22 15.86 8.78 18.31
CA LEU A 22 15.10 9.71 19.14
C LEU A 22 15.98 10.40 20.19
N ASP A 23 17.02 9.73 20.69
CA ASP A 23 18.03 10.34 21.57
C ASP A 23 18.75 11.53 20.91
N GLN A 24 18.75 11.60 19.58
CA GLN A 24 19.36 12.69 18.81
C GLN A 24 18.42 13.89 18.61
N THR A 25 17.11 13.72 18.79
CA THR A 25 16.12 14.78 18.62
C THR A 25 15.85 15.50 19.93
N LYS A 26 16.45 16.69 20.10
CA LYS A 26 16.10 17.63 21.18
C LYS A 26 14.58 17.83 21.22
N VAL A 27 13.97 17.70 22.39
CA VAL A 27 12.56 18.01 22.60
C VAL A 27 12.33 19.46 22.19
N SER A 28 11.70 19.66 21.03
CA SER A 28 11.30 20.99 20.57
C SER A 28 10.38 21.60 21.62
N TYR A 29 10.73 22.77 22.16
CA TYR A 29 9.93 23.45 23.17
C TYR A 29 8.54 23.75 22.60
N LYS A 30 7.52 23.11 23.19
CA LYS A 30 6.12 23.32 22.82
C LYS A 30 5.46 24.25 23.85
N PRO A 31 5.32 25.55 23.57
CA PRO A 31 5.02 26.58 24.57
C PRO A 31 3.73 26.34 25.37
N PHE A 32 2.74 25.67 24.79
CA PHE A 32 1.49 25.33 25.48
C PHE A 32 1.52 23.95 26.14
N TYR A 33 2.14 22.98 25.48
CA TYR A 33 2.11 21.60 25.96
C TYR A 33 3.14 21.32 27.06
N THR A 34 4.29 22.00 27.03
CA THR A 34 5.35 21.81 28.04
C THR A 34 4.88 22.22 29.44
N PRO A 35 4.23 23.39 29.64
CA PRO A 35 3.69 23.76 30.95
C PRO A 35 2.51 22.89 31.41
N LEU A 36 1.69 22.39 30.48
CA LEU A 36 0.49 21.61 30.81
C LEU A 36 0.79 20.14 31.16
N LEU A 37 1.70 19.50 30.42
CA LEU A 37 1.93 18.05 30.49
C LEU A 37 3.30 17.69 31.05
N GLY A 38 4.21 18.66 31.15
CA GLY A 38 5.61 18.42 31.46
C GLY A 38 6.39 17.85 30.27
N THR A 39 7.71 17.97 30.35
CA THR A 39 8.64 17.49 29.32
C THR A 39 8.65 15.96 29.20
N GLY A 40 8.52 15.24 30.32
CA GLY A 40 8.52 13.78 30.36
C GLY A 40 7.35 13.16 29.56
N THR A 41 6.13 13.62 29.80
CA THR A 41 4.92 13.16 29.08
C THR A 41 5.03 13.42 27.57
N LEU A 42 5.54 14.59 27.20
CA LEU A 42 5.76 14.96 25.80
C LEU A 42 6.80 14.08 25.10
N LEU A 43 7.85 13.69 25.80
CA LEU A 43 8.87 12.78 25.29
C LEU A 43 8.28 11.39 25.08
N THR A 44 7.58 10.84 26.07
CA THR A 44 6.92 9.53 25.96
C THR A 44 5.94 9.48 24.79
N HIS A 45 5.08 10.50 24.64
CA HIS A 45 4.14 10.54 23.52
C HIS A 45 4.86 10.64 22.17
N GLN A 46 5.98 11.37 22.07
CA GLN A 46 6.78 11.41 20.85
C GLN A 46 7.41 10.06 20.53
N ILE A 47 7.96 9.36 21.53
CA ILE A 47 8.52 8.02 21.37
C ILE A 47 7.44 7.04 20.89
N VAL A 48 6.29 6.99 21.56
CA VAL A 48 5.17 6.11 21.20
C VAL A 48 4.68 6.42 19.79
N ARG A 49 4.45 7.69 19.46
CA ARG A 49 4.02 8.09 18.11
C ARG A 49 5.05 7.69 17.05
N SER A 50 6.33 7.92 17.33
CA SER A 50 7.44 7.61 16.44
C SER A 50 7.52 6.10 16.13
N ILE A 51 7.41 5.26 17.16
CA ILE A 51 7.30 3.80 17.03
C ILE A 51 6.07 3.44 16.19
N LEU A 52 4.88 3.89 16.58
CA LEU A 52 3.63 3.58 15.88
C LEU A 52 3.65 3.98 14.40
N THR A 53 4.24 5.13 14.06
CA THR A 53 4.38 5.56 12.65
C THR A 53 5.39 4.72 11.86
N THR A 54 6.41 4.16 12.52
CA THR A 54 7.41 3.31 11.89
C THR A 54 6.87 1.90 11.65
N PHE A 55 6.07 1.38 12.59
CA PHE A 55 5.22 0.21 12.36
C PHE A 55 4.17 0.45 11.27
N GLY A 56 3.95 1.70 10.84
CA GLY A 56 3.16 2.04 9.67
C GLY A 56 3.80 1.49 8.39
N MET A 57 3.02 0.69 7.65
CA MET A 57 3.27 0.10 6.31
C MET A 57 4.62 -0.59 6.08
N SER A 58 5.75 0.10 6.18
CA SER A 58 7.08 -0.41 5.83
C SER A 58 7.50 -1.67 6.61
N VAL A 59 7.07 -1.81 7.87
CA VAL A 59 7.32 -3.03 8.66
C VAL A 59 6.45 -4.18 8.17
N PHE A 60 5.18 -3.92 7.87
CA PHE A 60 4.27 -4.94 7.35
C PHE A 60 4.72 -5.47 5.99
N GLU A 61 5.24 -4.61 5.11
CA GLU A 61 5.84 -5.02 3.84
C GLU A 61 7.01 -5.99 4.06
N LYS A 62 7.94 -5.65 4.96
CA LYS A 62 9.09 -6.51 5.28
C LYS A 62 8.67 -7.84 5.90
N VAL A 63 7.71 -7.83 6.81
CA VAL A 63 7.16 -9.06 7.40
C VAL A 63 6.48 -9.91 6.33
N ALA A 64 5.71 -9.31 5.44
CA ALA A 64 5.05 -10.03 4.35
C ALA A 64 6.07 -10.69 3.41
N CYS A 65 7.19 -10.02 3.11
CA CYS A 65 8.29 -10.63 2.37
C CYS A 65 8.87 -11.85 3.08
N LEU A 66 9.15 -11.75 4.39
CA LEU A 66 9.66 -12.87 5.19
C LEU A 66 8.72 -14.08 5.15
N VAL A 67 7.41 -13.83 5.31
CA VAL A 67 6.39 -14.90 5.28
C VAL A 67 6.27 -15.54 3.89
N ALA A 68 6.42 -14.76 2.82
CA ALA A 68 6.22 -15.24 1.46
C ALA A 68 7.44 -15.93 0.85
N ARG A 69 8.67 -15.57 1.27
CA ARG A 69 9.91 -15.99 0.59
C ARG A 69 10.06 -17.51 0.38
N ASP A 70 9.56 -18.33 1.30
CA ASP A 70 9.72 -19.79 1.24
C ASP A 70 8.72 -20.46 0.28
N ASN A 71 7.66 -19.73 -0.10
CA ASN A 71 6.53 -20.29 -0.86
C ASN A 71 6.42 -19.70 -2.28
N PHE A 72 7.27 -18.75 -2.64
CA PHE A 72 7.20 -18.03 -3.91
C PHE A 72 8.60 -17.95 -4.51
N ASP A 73 8.67 -18.03 -5.85
CA ASP A 73 9.94 -17.98 -6.57
C ASP A 73 10.55 -16.58 -6.53
N GLU A 74 9.70 -15.56 -6.43
CA GLU A 74 10.09 -14.16 -6.39
C GLU A 74 9.17 -13.39 -5.45
N VAL A 75 9.77 -12.57 -4.59
CA VAL A 75 9.09 -11.78 -3.57
C VAL A 75 9.76 -10.41 -3.51
N ILE A 76 9.05 -9.36 -3.91
CA ILE A 76 9.57 -7.99 -3.98
C ILE A 76 8.62 -7.03 -3.28
N SER A 77 9.10 -6.32 -2.27
CA SER A 77 8.39 -5.18 -1.67
C SER A 77 8.56 -3.92 -2.53
N GLN A 78 7.55 -3.04 -2.54
CA GLN A 78 7.60 -1.75 -3.24
C GLN A 78 7.91 -1.89 -4.74
N PHE A 79 7.23 -2.84 -5.38
CA PHE A 79 7.45 -3.16 -6.78
C PHE A 79 6.92 -2.05 -7.70
N LYS A 80 7.79 -1.53 -8.56
CA LYS A 80 7.42 -0.53 -9.57
C LYS A 80 6.78 -1.21 -10.76
N LEU A 81 5.45 -1.14 -10.80
CA LEU A 81 4.64 -1.64 -11.89
C LEU A 81 4.54 -0.60 -13.00
N ASN A 82 5.20 -0.87 -14.13
CA ASN A 82 5.03 -0.07 -15.35
C ASN A 82 3.69 -0.44 -16.01
N LYS A 83 2.63 0.29 -15.63
CA LYS A 83 1.27 0.09 -16.13
C LYS A 83 1.14 0.77 -17.49
N THR A 84 0.67 -0.03 -18.44
CA THR A 84 0.23 0.44 -19.75
C THR A 84 -1.29 0.37 -19.75
N LEU A 85 -1.97 1.51 -19.68
CA LEU A 85 -3.43 1.57 -19.70
C LEU A 85 -3.88 2.24 -21.00
N SER A 86 -4.84 1.64 -21.70
CA SER A 86 -5.46 2.34 -22.83
C SER A 86 -6.33 3.47 -22.30
N LYS A 87 -6.32 4.62 -22.98
CA LYS A 87 -7.18 5.76 -22.62
C LYS A 87 -8.64 5.35 -22.47
N ARG A 88 -9.14 4.51 -23.38
CA ARG A 88 -10.49 3.94 -23.34
C ARG A 88 -10.77 3.10 -22.08
N ALA A 89 -9.79 2.34 -21.60
CA ALA A 89 -9.93 1.62 -20.34
C ALA A 89 -9.96 2.58 -19.15
N SER A 90 -9.11 3.62 -19.16
CA SER A 90 -9.08 4.68 -18.14
C SER A 90 -10.42 5.43 -18.05
N ASP A 91 -10.98 5.83 -19.20
CA ASP A 91 -12.27 6.52 -19.30
C ASP A 91 -13.41 5.64 -18.79
N LYS A 92 -13.42 4.35 -19.15
CA LYS A 92 -14.42 3.40 -18.67
C LYS A 92 -14.36 3.19 -17.15
N VAL A 93 -13.16 3.08 -16.58
CA VAL A 93 -12.99 3.01 -15.11
C VAL A 93 -13.52 4.29 -14.46
N SER A 94 -13.20 5.45 -15.03
CA SER A 94 -13.64 6.75 -14.51
C SER A 94 -15.16 6.91 -14.54
N ASN A 95 -15.80 6.50 -15.64
CA ASN A 95 -17.26 6.52 -15.78
C ASN A 95 -17.94 5.57 -14.79
N MET A 96 -17.44 4.34 -14.68
CA MET A 96 -17.93 3.34 -13.73
C MET A 96 -17.84 3.85 -12.28
N ILE A 97 -16.72 4.47 -11.91
CA ILE A 97 -16.57 5.12 -10.60
C ILE A 97 -17.56 6.27 -10.42
N GLY A 98 -17.80 7.06 -11.46
CA GLY A 98 -18.81 8.12 -11.48
C GLY A 98 -20.22 7.58 -11.23
N ASP A 99 -20.60 6.51 -11.91
CA ASP A 99 -21.91 5.87 -11.78
C ASP A 99 -22.12 5.28 -10.38
N LEU A 100 -21.11 4.59 -9.83
CA LEU A 100 -21.12 4.10 -8.45
C LEU A 100 -21.22 5.24 -7.43
N ARG A 101 -20.48 6.33 -7.64
CA ARG A 101 -20.51 7.50 -6.75
C ARG A 101 -21.87 8.18 -6.75
N ASN A 102 -22.50 8.27 -7.92
CA ASN A 102 -23.81 8.89 -8.12
C ASN A 102 -24.98 7.94 -7.84
N LYS A 103 -24.71 6.70 -7.37
CA LYS A 103 -25.71 5.65 -7.12
C LYS A 103 -26.59 5.33 -8.33
N ARG A 104 -26.03 5.43 -9.55
CA ARG A 104 -26.74 5.06 -10.79
C ARG A 104 -26.75 3.55 -11.02
N VAL A 105 -25.78 2.85 -10.43
CA VAL A 105 -25.58 1.40 -10.56
C VAL A 105 -25.14 0.85 -9.20
N ASP A 106 -25.58 -0.37 -8.87
CA ASP A 106 -25.13 -1.09 -7.69
C ASP A 106 -23.75 -1.72 -7.88
N PRO A 107 -22.90 -1.75 -6.83
CA PRO A 107 -21.56 -2.33 -6.91
C PRO A 107 -21.63 -3.86 -7.16
N SER A 108 -21.00 -4.31 -8.26
CA SER A 108 -20.93 -5.72 -8.65
C SER A 108 -19.54 -6.07 -9.18
N ALA A 109 -18.74 -6.78 -8.40
CA ALA A 109 -17.37 -7.15 -8.79
C ALA A 109 -17.33 -7.96 -10.10
N VAL A 110 -18.35 -8.79 -10.33
CA VAL A 110 -18.45 -9.64 -11.53
C VAL A 110 -18.70 -8.80 -12.78
N ASP A 111 -19.60 -7.83 -12.70
CA ASP A 111 -19.95 -7.00 -13.86
C ASP A 111 -18.86 -5.96 -14.14
N GLU A 112 -18.28 -5.39 -13.09
CA GLU A 112 -17.10 -4.51 -13.20
C GLU A 112 -15.96 -5.23 -13.93
N TYR A 113 -15.64 -6.47 -13.55
CA TYR A 113 -14.60 -7.27 -14.20
C TYR A 113 -14.90 -7.53 -15.68
N LYS A 114 -16.13 -7.93 -16.02
CA LYS A 114 -16.53 -8.18 -17.42
C LYS A 114 -16.35 -6.93 -18.30
N VAL A 115 -16.79 -5.77 -17.80
CA VAL A 115 -16.68 -4.50 -18.54
C VAL A 115 -15.21 -4.10 -18.75
N LEU A 116 -14.36 -4.29 -17.73
CA LEU A 116 -12.92 -4.02 -17.81
C LEU A 116 -12.20 -4.99 -18.73
N ARG A 117 -12.55 -6.28 -18.71
CA ARG A 117 -11.95 -7.28 -19.59
C ARG A 117 -12.21 -6.97 -21.07
N ASN A 118 -13.42 -6.54 -21.38
CA ASN A 118 -13.83 -6.21 -22.75
C ASN A 118 -13.24 -4.88 -23.24
N SER A 119 -12.85 -3.97 -22.33
CA SER A 119 -12.30 -2.66 -22.72
C SER A 119 -10.84 -2.69 -23.14
N THR A 120 -10.11 -3.76 -22.83
CA THR A 120 -8.66 -3.85 -23.06
C THR A 120 -8.23 -4.71 -24.23
N MET A 121 -9.16 -5.25 -25.00
CA MET A 121 -8.84 -6.08 -26.16
C MET A 121 -8.42 -5.28 -27.41
N SER A 122 -8.60 -3.95 -27.43
CA SER A 122 -8.20 -3.10 -28.57
C SER A 122 -6.88 -2.39 -28.29
N LEU A 123 -5.81 -2.82 -28.97
CA LEU A 123 -4.44 -2.26 -28.89
C LEU A 123 -4.26 -0.95 -29.70
N SER A 124 -5.30 -0.51 -30.40
CA SER A 124 -5.30 0.65 -31.31
C SER A 124 -5.41 2.00 -30.61
N ASP A 125 -5.71 2.02 -29.31
CA ASP A 125 -5.97 3.24 -28.56
C ASP A 125 -4.69 3.83 -27.95
N SER A 126 -4.69 5.15 -27.74
CA SER A 126 -3.60 5.88 -27.09
C SER A 126 -3.26 5.26 -25.74
N ILE A 127 -1.97 4.98 -25.55
CA ILE A 127 -1.41 4.35 -24.36
C ILE A 127 -1.01 5.44 -23.36
N GLU A 128 -1.61 5.40 -22.18
CA GLU A 128 -1.11 6.13 -21.01
C GLU A 128 -0.15 5.21 -20.23
N ARG A 129 1.08 5.68 -20.05
CA ARG A 129 2.07 5.02 -19.19
C ARG A 129 2.00 5.66 -17.82
N ASN A 130 1.60 4.88 -16.83
CA ASN A 130 1.67 5.27 -15.43
C ASN A 130 2.49 4.25 -14.66
N THR A 131 3.29 4.72 -13.70
CA THR A 131 3.96 3.82 -12.77
C THR A 131 3.13 3.74 -11.50
N VAL A 132 2.74 2.53 -11.13
CA VAL A 132 2.08 2.26 -9.85
C VAL A 132 3.08 1.54 -8.96
N MET A 133 3.22 1.98 -7.71
CA MET A 133 3.98 1.23 -6.71
C MET A 133 3.01 0.26 -6.03
N VAL A 134 3.35 -1.03 -6.06
CA VAL A 134 2.61 -2.08 -5.36
C VAL A 134 3.37 -2.43 -4.10
N ASP A 135 2.68 -2.57 -2.97
CA ASP A 135 3.33 -2.83 -1.69
C ASP A 135 4.09 -4.17 -1.69
N LEU A 136 3.53 -5.20 -2.32
CA LEU A 136 4.15 -6.53 -2.45
C LEU A 136 3.84 -7.20 -3.81
N PHE A 137 4.89 -7.65 -4.48
CA PHE A 137 4.86 -8.49 -5.69
C PHE A 137 5.30 -9.90 -5.34
N LEU A 138 4.51 -10.91 -5.73
CA LEU A 138 4.84 -12.32 -5.57
C LEU A 138 4.69 -13.06 -6.91
N ARG A 139 5.62 -13.96 -7.21
CA ARG A 139 5.54 -14.87 -8.37
C ARG A 139 5.66 -16.32 -7.94
N ARG A 140 4.79 -17.17 -8.47
CA ARG A 140 4.88 -18.64 -8.34
C ARG A 140 4.60 -19.28 -9.69
N GLY A 141 5.63 -19.78 -10.35
CA GLY A 141 5.56 -20.28 -11.72
C GLY A 141 5.03 -19.21 -12.66
N ARG A 142 3.81 -19.42 -13.18
CA ARG A 142 3.09 -18.49 -14.08
C ARG A 142 2.14 -17.54 -13.36
N ASP A 143 1.89 -17.77 -12.07
CA ASP A 143 0.96 -16.96 -11.30
C ASP A 143 1.66 -15.72 -10.74
N LEU A 144 1.02 -14.57 -10.94
CA LEU A 144 1.49 -13.26 -10.48
C LEU A 144 0.48 -12.71 -9.48
N TYR A 145 0.96 -12.32 -8.30
CA TYR A 145 0.17 -11.72 -7.24
C TYR A 145 0.70 -10.32 -6.94
N LEU A 146 -0.19 -9.33 -7.03
CA LEU A 146 0.08 -7.92 -6.72
C LEU A 146 -0.78 -7.54 -5.52
N ILE A 147 -0.15 -7.21 -4.39
CA ILE A 147 -0.82 -7.01 -3.11
C ILE A 147 -0.52 -5.61 -2.60
N ASP A 148 -1.59 -4.88 -2.27
CA ASP A 148 -1.53 -3.62 -1.51
C ASP A 148 -1.92 -3.87 -0.06
N LEU A 149 -1.08 -3.43 0.88
CA LEU A 149 -1.25 -3.59 2.32
C LEU A 149 -1.93 -2.34 2.90
N LYS A 150 -3.19 -2.47 3.34
CA LYS A 150 -3.96 -1.36 3.93
C LYS A 150 -4.38 -1.66 5.36
N THR A 151 -4.39 -0.62 6.20
CA THR A 151 -4.93 -0.68 7.55
C THR A 151 -6.46 -0.58 7.55
N VAL A 152 -7.10 -1.10 8.59
CA VAL A 152 -8.53 -1.47 8.68
C VAL A 152 -9.54 -0.30 8.61
N LYS A 153 -9.12 0.94 8.32
CA LYS A 153 -10.02 2.07 8.06
C LYS A 153 -9.81 2.66 6.67
N PRO A 154 -10.31 2.01 5.62
CA PRO A 154 -10.38 2.63 4.31
C PRO A 154 -11.46 3.73 4.32
N ASN A 155 -11.05 4.97 4.06
CA ASN A 155 -11.98 6.06 3.77
C ASN A 155 -12.61 5.82 2.39
N LYS A 156 -13.88 6.19 2.19
CA LYS A 156 -14.60 6.00 0.90
C LYS A 156 -13.82 6.53 -0.31
N SER A 157 -13.10 7.64 -0.15
CA SER A 157 -12.21 8.20 -1.18
C SER A 157 -11.06 7.26 -1.53
N GLY A 158 -10.41 6.65 -0.54
CA GLY A 158 -9.29 5.72 -0.74
C GLY A 158 -9.69 4.49 -1.57
N ILE A 159 -10.87 3.91 -1.31
CA ILE A 159 -11.38 2.76 -2.08
C ILE A 159 -11.55 3.11 -3.57
N LEU A 160 -12.05 4.32 -3.87
CA LEU A 160 -12.25 4.76 -5.25
C LEU A 160 -10.92 4.98 -5.98
N ASP A 161 -9.92 5.53 -5.30
CA ASP A 161 -8.59 5.72 -5.86
C ASP A 161 -7.89 4.38 -6.16
N TYR A 162 -8.08 3.36 -5.32
CA TYR A 162 -7.55 2.01 -5.59
C TYR A 162 -8.11 1.40 -6.86
N LYS A 163 -9.43 1.54 -7.11
CA LYS A 163 -10.04 1.00 -8.35
C LYS A 163 -9.40 1.57 -9.62
N ARG A 164 -8.87 2.81 -9.58
CA ARG A 164 -8.17 3.45 -10.71
C ARG A 164 -6.77 2.89 -10.94
N GLN A 165 -6.14 2.38 -9.88
CA GLN A 165 -4.77 1.90 -9.91
C GLN A 165 -4.66 0.46 -10.44
N ILE A 166 -5.74 -0.33 -10.39
CA ILE A 166 -5.77 -1.72 -10.87
C ILE A 166 -5.22 -1.82 -12.31
N PRO A 167 -4.10 -2.53 -12.53
CA PRO A 167 -3.53 -2.73 -13.85
C PRO A 167 -4.43 -3.65 -14.67
N VAL A 168 -4.63 -3.33 -15.96
CA VAL A 168 -5.50 -4.12 -16.83
C VAL A 168 -4.72 -5.04 -17.78
N ARG A 169 -3.40 -4.86 -17.85
CA ARG A 169 -2.46 -5.79 -18.48
C ARG A 169 -1.04 -5.61 -17.92
N TYR A 170 -0.36 -6.71 -17.63
CA TYR A 170 1.09 -6.76 -17.39
C TYR A 170 1.76 -7.13 -18.72
N PRO A 171 2.79 -6.40 -19.19
CA PRO A 171 3.59 -6.89 -20.31
C PRO A 171 4.32 -8.18 -19.91
N PRO A 172 4.51 -9.13 -20.84
CA PRO A 172 5.26 -10.36 -20.57
C PRO A 172 6.71 -10.07 -20.14
#